data_AF-A0A2K5R170-F1
#
_entry.id   AF-A0A2K5R170-F1
#
_cell.length_a   1.000
_cell.length_b   1.000
_cell.length_c   1.000
_cell.angle_alpha   90.00
_cell.angle_beta   90.00
_cell.angle_gamma   90.00
#
_symmetry.space_group_name_H-M   'P 1'
#
loop_
_entity.id
_entity.type
_entity.pdbx_description
1 polymer ?
#
loop_
_entity_poly.entity_id
_entity_poly.type
_entity_poly.pdbx_seq_one_letter_code
_entity_poly.pdbx_strand_id
1 'polypeptide(L)'
;KFLIFAYFGVVHLLSLCSGKPIYKNDVSKRTFQEVKEEIASYGDIAKAIINLAVYGKAQNRSYERLALLVDTVGPRLSGSKNLEKAIQIMYQNLQRDGLDNVHLEPVRIPHWERGEESAVMLEPRTHKIAMLGLGSSIGTPPEGITAEVLVVTSFDELQRRASEARGKIVVYNQPYINYSKTVQYRTQGAVEAAKVGALASLIRSVASFSIYSPHTGIQEYQDGVPKIPTACITVEDAEMMSRMAANGIKIVIQLKMAAKTYPDTDSFNTVAEITGSKYPEQVVLVSGHLDSWDVGQGAMDDGGGAFISWEALSLIKDLVNVSNYSLVMESDAGTFLPTGLQFTGSEKARAIMEEVMSLLQPLNITQVLSHGEGTDINFWIQAGVPGASLLDDLYKYFFFHHSHGDTMTVMDPKQMNVAAAVWAVVSYVVADMEEMLPRS
;
A
#
# COMPACT_ATOMS: atom_id res chain seq x y z
N LYS A 1 -7.30 -14.45 -24.35
CA LYS A 1 -6.42 -15.64 -24.21
C LYS A 1 -4.97 -15.20 -24.02
N PHE A 2 -4.68 -14.64 -22.85
CA PHE A 2 -3.55 -13.78 -22.46
C PHE A 2 -2.87 -14.41 -21.21
N LEU A 3 -2.28 -13.68 -20.24
CA LEU A 3 -1.61 -14.06 -18.96
C LEU A 3 -2.43 -13.70 -17.76
N ILE A 4 -2.02 -14.24 -16.62
CA ILE A 4 -2.14 -13.58 -15.32
C ILE A 4 -0.78 -13.63 -14.61
N PHE A 5 -0.13 -12.47 -14.42
CA PHE A 5 1.14 -12.33 -13.69
C PHE A 5 0.80 -12.00 -12.24
N ALA A 6 1.59 -12.50 -11.29
CA ALA A 6 1.72 -11.88 -9.97
C ALA A 6 3.05 -11.12 -9.89
N TYR A 7 2.99 -9.84 -9.52
CA TYR A 7 4.15 -9.02 -9.17
C TYR A 7 4.05 -8.59 -7.72
N PHE A 8 5.06 -8.92 -6.92
CA PHE A 8 5.18 -8.47 -5.54
C PHE A 8 6.34 -7.51 -5.42
N GLY A 9 6.03 -6.21 -5.30
CA GLY A 9 7.00 -5.13 -5.27
C GLY A 9 7.50 -4.77 -3.87
N VAL A 10 8.35 -3.73 -3.85
CA VAL A 10 8.78 -2.96 -2.69
C VAL A 10 8.63 -1.48 -3.06
N VAL A 11 7.98 -0.69 -2.21
CA VAL A 11 7.54 0.66 -2.58
C VAL A 11 8.70 1.64 -2.78
N HIS A 12 9.21 1.77 -4.01
CA HIS A 12 10.00 2.91 -4.45
C HIS A 12 10.02 3.14 -5.98
N LEU A 13 9.79 4.40 -6.37
CA LEU A 13 9.93 4.91 -7.74
C LEU A 13 11.39 4.93 -8.22
N LEU A 14 11.90 3.81 -8.72
CA LEU A 14 13.10 3.75 -9.56
C LEU A 14 12.85 2.96 -10.85
N SER A 15 13.36 3.49 -11.96
CA SER A 15 13.03 3.02 -13.32
C SER A 15 13.68 1.67 -13.65
N LEU A 16 12.94 0.59 -13.43
CA LEU A 16 13.21 -0.71 -14.05
C LEU A 16 12.75 -0.72 -15.52
N CYS A 17 13.24 -1.70 -16.28
CA CYS A 17 13.40 -1.60 -17.74
C CYS A 17 12.12 -1.26 -18.51
N SER A 18 12.17 -0.18 -19.30
CA SER A 18 11.08 0.24 -20.18
C SER A 18 10.88 -0.72 -21.36
N GLY A 19 10.04 -1.73 -21.14
CA GLY A 19 9.47 -2.57 -22.21
C GLY A 19 8.78 -1.68 -23.24
N LYS A 20 9.40 -1.54 -24.42
CA LYS A 20 8.91 -0.63 -25.47
C LYS A 20 7.48 -1.03 -25.88
N PRO A 21 6.48 -0.14 -25.81
CA PRO A 21 5.13 -0.48 -26.22
C PRO A 21 5.12 -0.75 -27.73
N ILE A 22 4.83 -2.00 -28.10
CA ILE A 22 4.65 -2.40 -29.50
C ILE A 22 3.29 -1.90 -29.96
N TYR A 23 3.24 -0.64 -30.40
CA TYR A 23 2.06 -0.05 -31.02
C TYR A 23 1.71 -0.80 -32.31
N LYS A 24 0.69 -1.65 -32.23
CA LYS A 24 -0.19 -1.95 -33.37
C LYS A 24 -1.44 -1.10 -33.22
N ASN A 25 -1.76 -0.34 -34.26
CA ASN A 25 -3.07 0.30 -34.38
C ASN A 25 -4.13 -0.74 -34.80
N ASP A 26 -4.34 -1.77 -33.97
CA ASP A 26 -5.46 -2.69 -34.15
C ASP A 26 -6.75 -1.98 -33.73
N VAL A 27 -7.39 -1.37 -34.71
CA VAL A 27 -8.78 -0.90 -34.60
C VAL A 27 -9.65 -2.14 -34.41
N SER A 28 -9.93 -2.44 -33.14
CA SER A 28 -10.90 -3.43 -32.64
C SER A 28 -12.05 -3.62 -33.63
N LYS A 29 -12.16 -4.83 -34.17
CA LYS A 29 -13.06 -5.13 -35.30
C LYS A 29 -14.44 -5.57 -34.85
N ARG A 30 -14.55 -5.97 -33.58
CA ARG A 30 -15.78 -6.41 -32.95
C ARG A 30 -16.58 -5.23 -32.39
N THR A 31 -17.89 -5.30 -32.57
CA THR A 31 -18.85 -4.38 -31.96
C THR A 31 -18.91 -4.58 -30.45
N PHE A 32 -19.37 -3.57 -29.71
CA PHE A 32 -19.55 -3.70 -28.27
C PHE A 32 -20.57 -4.79 -27.90
N GLN A 33 -21.55 -5.07 -28.76
CA GLN A 33 -22.52 -6.16 -28.56
C GLN A 33 -21.86 -7.54 -28.63
N GLU A 34 -20.98 -7.78 -29.61
CA GLU A 34 -20.22 -9.03 -29.69
C GLU A 34 -19.27 -9.21 -28.50
N VAL A 35 -18.76 -8.13 -27.91
CA VAL A 35 -17.94 -8.18 -26.69
C VAL A 35 -18.80 -8.49 -25.46
N LYS A 36 -20.01 -7.92 -25.35
CA LYS A 36 -20.99 -8.28 -24.30
C LYS A 36 -21.38 -9.76 -24.35
N GLU A 37 -21.59 -10.31 -25.54
CA GLU A 37 -21.97 -11.72 -25.73
C GLU A 37 -20.83 -12.69 -25.35
N GLU A 38 -19.58 -12.33 -25.65
CA GLU A 38 -18.38 -13.04 -25.17
C GLU A 38 -18.28 -12.98 -23.64
N ILE A 39 -18.41 -11.79 -23.03
CA ILE A 39 -18.34 -11.62 -21.57
C ILE A 39 -19.42 -12.43 -20.86
N ALA A 40 -20.66 -12.40 -21.36
CA ALA A 40 -21.76 -13.20 -20.83
C ALA A 40 -21.50 -14.72 -20.89
N SER A 41 -20.72 -15.20 -21.87
CA SER A 41 -20.35 -16.62 -21.96
C SER A 41 -19.45 -17.10 -20.80
N TYR A 42 -18.73 -16.18 -20.14
CA TYR A 42 -17.94 -16.49 -18.95
C TYR A 42 -18.77 -16.60 -17.66
N GLY A 43 -20.10 -16.44 -17.72
CA GLY A 43 -20.97 -16.50 -16.54
C GLY A 43 -20.84 -17.79 -15.71
N ASP A 44 -20.55 -18.95 -16.31
CA ASP A 44 -20.41 -20.20 -15.58
C ASP A 44 -19.00 -20.45 -15.01
N ILE A 45 -17.93 -19.98 -15.67
CA ILE A 45 -16.58 -20.02 -15.08
C ILE A 45 -16.44 -18.98 -13.96
N ALA A 46 -17.08 -17.81 -14.09
CA ALA A 46 -17.14 -16.83 -13.00
C ALA A 46 -17.84 -17.40 -11.76
N LYS A 47 -18.99 -18.08 -11.93
CA LYS A 47 -19.65 -18.83 -10.84
C LYS A 47 -18.75 -19.93 -10.27
N ALA A 48 -17.98 -20.64 -11.10
CA ALA A 48 -17.07 -21.68 -10.63
C ALA A 48 -15.94 -21.11 -9.74
N ILE A 49 -15.32 -19.98 -10.15
CA ILE A 49 -14.32 -19.25 -9.36
C ILE A 49 -14.93 -18.77 -8.02
N ILE A 50 -16.09 -18.11 -8.07
CA ILE A 50 -16.82 -17.64 -6.87
C ILE A 50 -17.13 -18.82 -5.92
N ASN A 51 -17.64 -19.93 -6.45
CA ASN A 51 -17.96 -21.11 -5.65
C ASN A 51 -16.70 -21.76 -5.05
N LEU A 52 -15.60 -21.81 -5.79
CA LEU A 52 -14.32 -22.36 -5.32
C LEU A 52 -13.75 -21.55 -4.15
N ALA A 53 -13.70 -20.22 -4.30
CA ALA A 53 -13.12 -19.28 -3.34
C ALA A 53 -14.01 -18.98 -2.12
N VAL A 54 -15.32 -18.79 -2.32
CA VAL A 54 -16.23 -18.32 -1.25
C VAL A 54 -16.93 -19.47 -0.52
N TYR A 55 -17.16 -20.61 -1.19
CA TYR A 55 -17.96 -21.73 -0.66
C TYR A 55 -17.28 -23.11 -0.75
N GLY A 56 -16.07 -23.19 -1.31
CA GLY A 56 -15.43 -24.45 -1.72
C GLY A 56 -14.05 -24.69 -1.10
N LYS A 57 -13.24 -25.55 -1.75
CA LYS A 57 -11.91 -26.00 -1.27
C LYS A 57 -10.81 -24.92 -1.23
N ALA A 58 -11.14 -23.66 -1.53
CA ALA A 58 -10.25 -22.51 -1.40
C ALA A 58 -10.76 -21.47 -0.38
N GLN A 59 -11.88 -21.74 0.29
CA GLN A 59 -12.39 -20.88 1.36
C GLN A 59 -11.32 -20.69 2.46
N ASN A 60 -11.07 -19.43 2.80
CA ASN A 60 -10.07 -18.92 3.74
C ASN A 60 -8.61 -19.13 3.33
N ARG A 61 -8.30 -19.70 2.15
CA ARG A 61 -6.93 -20.08 1.78
C ARG A 61 -5.97 -18.88 1.78
N SER A 62 -6.39 -17.73 1.25
CA SER A 62 -5.61 -16.48 1.28
C SER A 62 -5.35 -15.98 2.71
N TYR A 63 -6.37 -15.98 3.57
CA TYR A 63 -6.27 -15.58 4.98
C TYR A 63 -5.33 -16.51 5.78
N GLU A 64 -5.46 -17.82 5.63
CA GLU A 64 -4.63 -18.81 6.32
C GLU A 64 -3.16 -18.75 5.87
N ARG A 65 -2.94 -18.55 4.56
CA ARG A 65 -1.62 -18.29 3.97
C ARG A 65 -1.00 -17.01 4.55
N LEU A 66 -1.77 -15.92 4.63
CA LEU A 66 -1.33 -14.64 5.14
C LEU A 66 -0.97 -14.72 6.63
N ALA A 67 -1.87 -15.28 7.46
CA ALA A 67 -1.65 -15.48 8.89
C ALA A 67 -0.34 -16.24 9.14
N LEU A 68 -0.13 -17.35 8.41
CA LEU A 68 1.08 -18.14 8.51
C LEU A 68 2.35 -17.33 8.16
N LEU A 69 2.31 -16.45 7.15
CA LEU A 69 3.44 -15.58 6.86
C LEU A 69 3.69 -14.59 8.01
N VAL A 70 2.68 -13.81 8.40
CA VAL A 70 2.88 -12.67 9.31
C VAL A 70 3.10 -13.08 10.77
N ASP A 71 2.60 -14.24 11.20
CA ASP A 71 2.95 -14.82 12.50
C ASP A 71 4.36 -15.45 12.49
N THR A 72 4.84 -15.91 11.32
CA THR A 72 6.18 -16.51 11.17
C THR A 72 7.28 -15.47 10.93
N VAL A 73 6.97 -14.36 10.29
CA VAL A 73 7.93 -13.31 9.87
C VAL A 73 7.78 -12.03 10.68
N GLY A 74 6.56 -11.63 11.01
CA GLY A 74 6.27 -10.30 11.56
C GLY A 74 6.45 -9.19 10.52
N PRO A 75 6.67 -7.94 10.97
CA PRO A 75 6.83 -6.79 10.09
C PRO A 75 8.16 -6.89 9.30
N ARG A 76 8.15 -6.36 8.07
CA ARG A 76 9.06 -6.79 7.00
C ARG A 76 9.54 -5.63 6.11
N LEU A 77 10.04 -4.57 6.76
CA LEU A 77 10.55 -3.35 6.12
C LEU A 77 11.65 -3.57 5.08
N SER A 78 11.68 -2.70 4.07
CA SER A 78 12.80 -2.52 3.14
C SER A 78 14.18 -2.63 3.80
N GLY A 79 15.02 -3.51 3.25
CA GLY A 79 16.37 -3.82 3.74
C GLY A 79 16.43 -4.68 5.01
N SER A 80 15.30 -5.11 5.58
CA SER A 80 15.28 -6.00 6.74
C SER A 80 15.47 -7.47 6.37
N LYS A 81 16.02 -8.24 7.31
CA LYS A 81 16.10 -9.72 7.20
C LYS A 81 14.72 -10.40 7.17
N ASN A 82 13.68 -9.69 7.59
CA ASN A 82 12.30 -10.18 7.57
C ASN A 82 11.70 -10.11 6.15
N LEU A 83 12.01 -9.06 5.39
CA LEU A 83 11.65 -8.95 3.97
C LEU A 83 12.29 -10.10 3.16
N GLU A 84 13.60 -10.30 3.29
CA GLU A 84 14.30 -11.42 2.63
C GLU A 84 13.70 -12.79 3.00
N LYS A 85 13.31 -12.97 4.28
CA LYS A 85 12.62 -14.18 4.73
C LYS A 85 11.22 -14.31 4.09
N ALA A 86 10.47 -13.23 3.94
CA ALA A 86 9.16 -13.23 3.29
C ALA A 86 9.26 -13.57 1.80
N ILE A 87 10.18 -12.93 1.08
CA ILE A 87 10.51 -13.21 -0.33
C ILE A 87 10.80 -14.70 -0.52
N GLN A 88 11.67 -15.29 0.29
CA GLN A 88 12.02 -16.72 0.17
C GLN A 88 10.85 -17.66 0.51
N ILE A 89 9.95 -17.28 1.43
CA ILE A 89 8.73 -18.05 1.72
C ILE A 89 7.75 -17.96 0.54
N MET A 90 7.50 -16.76 0.02
CA MET A 90 6.60 -16.53 -1.12
C MET A 90 7.09 -17.27 -2.36
N TYR A 91 8.37 -17.12 -2.72
CA TYR A 91 9.02 -17.81 -3.84
C TYR A 91 8.82 -19.33 -3.77
N GLN A 92 9.10 -19.95 -2.62
CA GLN A 92 8.90 -21.39 -2.43
C GLN A 92 7.43 -21.81 -2.49
N ASN A 93 6.50 -20.96 -2.05
CA ASN A 93 5.07 -21.27 -2.08
C ASN A 93 4.52 -21.21 -3.50
N LEU A 94 4.89 -20.20 -4.30
CA LEU A 94 4.54 -20.10 -5.71
C LEU A 94 5.06 -21.31 -6.51
N GLN A 95 6.26 -21.82 -6.18
CA GLN A 95 6.79 -23.07 -6.72
C GLN A 95 6.01 -24.32 -6.27
N ARG A 96 5.53 -24.38 -5.02
CA ARG A 96 4.72 -25.52 -4.50
C ARG A 96 3.34 -25.61 -5.14
N ASP A 97 2.76 -24.46 -5.46
CA ASP A 97 1.53 -24.35 -6.26
C ASP A 97 1.76 -24.72 -7.74
N GLY A 98 3.02 -24.95 -8.13
CA GLY A 98 3.41 -25.35 -9.48
C GLY A 98 3.23 -24.25 -10.51
N LEU A 99 3.22 -22.97 -10.10
CA LEU A 99 3.09 -21.83 -11.01
C LEU A 99 4.21 -21.82 -12.05
N ASP A 100 3.93 -21.20 -13.18
CA ASP A 100 4.83 -21.17 -14.33
C ASP A 100 5.83 -20.01 -14.15
N ASN A 101 7.04 -20.12 -14.73
CA ASN A 101 8.13 -19.13 -14.67
C ASN A 101 8.37 -18.45 -13.30
N VAL A 102 8.30 -19.18 -12.18
CA VAL A 102 8.50 -18.59 -10.84
C VAL A 102 9.96 -18.18 -10.64
N HIS A 103 10.21 -16.86 -10.55
CA HIS A 103 11.55 -16.27 -10.47
C HIS A 103 11.60 -15.06 -9.52
N LEU A 104 12.82 -14.54 -9.32
CA LEU A 104 13.10 -13.34 -8.53
C LEU A 104 13.76 -12.31 -9.44
N GLU A 105 13.24 -11.08 -9.47
CA GLU A 105 13.85 -9.96 -10.20
C GLU A 105 14.62 -9.06 -9.23
N PRO A 106 15.91 -8.78 -9.46
CA PRO A 106 16.72 -8.00 -8.52
C PRO A 106 16.35 -6.52 -8.54
N VAL A 107 16.13 -5.96 -7.35
CA VAL A 107 15.79 -4.55 -7.13
C VAL A 107 16.73 -3.94 -6.07
N ARG A 108 16.98 -2.63 -6.18
CA ARG A 108 17.78 -1.85 -5.22
C ARG A 108 16.85 -1.08 -4.31
N ILE A 109 16.92 -1.32 -3.00
CA ILE A 109 15.98 -0.80 -2.01
C ILE A 109 16.71 -0.09 -0.86
N PRO A 110 16.13 0.98 -0.26
CA PRO A 110 16.77 1.70 0.83
C PRO A 110 16.88 0.85 2.10
N HIS A 111 17.94 1.05 2.88
CA HIS A 111 18.09 0.42 4.19
C HIS A 111 18.06 1.49 5.29
N TRP A 112 16.95 1.54 6.02
CA TRP A 112 16.76 2.38 7.20
C TRP A 112 16.35 1.53 8.40
N GLU A 113 16.93 1.82 9.56
CA GLU A 113 16.60 1.16 10.82
C GLU A 113 16.15 2.21 11.84
N ARG A 114 14.95 2.05 12.40
CA ARG A 114 14.37 2.87 13.46
C ARG A 114 15.21 2.91 14.74
N GLY A 115 15.69 1.73 15.17
CA GLY A 115 16.38 1.55 16.45
C GLY A 115 15.48 1.85 17.67
N GLU A 116 16.12 2.04 18.84
CA GLU A 116 15.44 2.46 20.06
C GLU A 116 14.99 3.92 19.98
N GLU A 117 13.75 4.22 20.39
CA GLU A 117 13.22 5.58 20.39
C GLU A 117 12.23 5.86 21.53
N SER A 118 12.17 7.12 21.97
CA SER A 118 11.31 7.55 23.07
C SER A 118 11.09 9.07 23.09
N ALA A 119 9.87 9.51 23.38
CA ALA A 119 9.55 10.88 23.72
C ALA A 119 8.96 10.97 25.13
N VAL A 120 9.47 11.91 25.93
CA VAL A 120 9.01 12.15 27.30
C VAL A 120 8.81 13.64 27.51
N MET A 121 7.58 14.06 27.79
CA MET A 121 7.29 15.40 28.30
C MET A 121 7.80 15.49 29.75
N LEU A 122 8.54 16.56 30.05
CA LEU A 122 9.14 16.84 31.35
C LEU A 122 8.37 17.95 32.08
N GLU A 123 8.04 19.02 31.36
CA GLU A 123 7.16 20.12 31.81
C GLU A 123 5.88 20.12 30.97
N PRO A 124 4.69 20.39 31.55
CA PRO A 124 4.43 20.77 32.94
C PRO A 124 4.41 19.58 33.93
N ARG A 125 4.43 18.34 33.42
CA ARG A 125 4.46 17.09 34.19
C ARG A 125 5.22 16.03 33.41
N THR A 126 5.78 15.05 34.12
CA THR A 126 6.30 13.83 33.48
C THR A 126 5.16 13.10 32.76
N HIS A 127 5.36 12.80 31.48
CA HIS A 127 4.45 11.99 30.66
C HIS A 127 5.25 11.28 29.57
N LYS A 128 5.09 9.96 29.43
CA LYS A 128 5.59 9.27 28.24
C LYS A 128 4.65 9.58 27.07
N ILE A 129 5.20 9.99 25.95
CA ILE A 129 4.46 10.19 24.70
C ILE A 129 4.64 8.94 23.86
N ALA A 130 3.55 8.35 23.38
CA ALA A 130 3.63 7.27 22.41
C ALA A 130 3.95 7.87 21.03
N MET A 131 5.04 7.37 20.44
CA MET A 131 5.64 7.92 19.22
C MET A 131 6.16 6.80 18.31
N LEU A 132 6.29 7.11 17.02
CA LEU A 132 7.08 6.35 16.05
C LEU A 132 7.84 7.30 15.13
N GLY A 133 9.16 7.17 15.07
CA GLY A 133 10.02 7.84 14.10
C GLY A 133 9.55 7.60 12.67
N LEU A 134 9.70 8.59 11.81
CA LEU A 134 9.30 8.47 10.41
C LEU A 134 10.39 7.81 9.56
N GLY A 135 9.99 7.02 8.56
CA GLY A 135 10.90 6.32 7.67
C GLY A 135 11.80 7.29 6.92
N SER A 136 13.10 6.99 6.89
CA SER A 136 14.21 7.86 6.45
C SER A 136 14.66 8.95 7.44
N SER A 137 13.99 9.15 8.58
CA SER A 137 14.37 10.17 9.55
C SER A 137 15.72 9.88 10.22
N ILE A 138 16.50 10.93 10.52
CA ILE A 138 17.76 10.81 11.26
C ILE A 138 17.52 10.59 12.76
N GLY A 139 18.40 9.84 13.41
CA GLY A 139 18.47 9.76 14.86
C GLY A 139 18.84 11.10 15.51
N THR A 140 18.53 11.23 16.80
CA THR A 140 19.01 12.32 17.66
C THR A 140 20.49 12.14 18.01
N PRO A 141 21.18 13.19 18.50
CA PRO A 141 22.41 13.01 19.28
C PRO A 141 22.21 11.98 20.42
N PRO A 142 23.26 11.26 20.88
CA PRO A 142 23.14 10.21 21.90
C PRO A 142 22.50 10.67 23.23
N GLU A 143 22.78 11.91 23.62
CA GLU A 143 22.19 12.60 24.77
C GLU A 143 20.68 12.87 24.61
N GLY A 144 20.17 12.89 23.38
CA GLY A 144 18.80 13.26 23.02
C GLY A 144 18.60 14.77 22.89
N ILE A 145 17.52 15.17 22.21
CA ILE A 145 17.13 16.58 22.11
C ILE A 145 16.17 16.89 23.25
N THR A 146 16.54 17.81 24.14
CA THR A 146 15.63 18.31 25.20
C THR A 146 15.35 19.78 24.97
N ALA A 147 14.10 20.14 24.62
CA ALA A 147 13.74 21.51 24.23
C ALA A 147 12.27 21.84 24.53
N GLU A 148 11.96 23.13 24.52
CA GLU A 148 10.58 23.62 24.58
C GLU A 148 9.83 23.28 23.29
N VAL A 149 8.51 23.09 23.38
CA VAL A 149 7.64 22.76 22.25
C VAL A 149 6.94 23.99 21.71
N LEU A 150 6.93 24.15 20.39
CA LEU A 150 6.00 25.01 19.66
C LEU A 150 4.90 24.15 19.05
N VAL A 151 3.66 24.26 19.54
CA VAL A 151 2.50 23.64 18.88
C VAL A 151 1.94 24.58 17.83
N VAL A 152 1.72 24.05 16.62
CA VAL A 152 1.10 24.71 15.46
C VAL A 152 0.09 23.78 14.80
N THR A 153 -0.88 24.34 14.08
CA THR A 153 -1.90 23.60 13.32
C THR A 153 -1.60 23.45 11.84
N SER A 154 -0.79 24.35 11.24
CA SER A 154 -0.45 24.31 9.82
C SER A 154 0.95 24.85 9.49
N PHE A 155 1.43 24.60 8.27
CA PHE A 155 2.65 25.24 7.75
C PHE A 155 2.53 26.78 7.70
N ASP A 156 1.36 27.32 7.32
CA ASP A 156 1.11 28.78 7.35
C ASP A 156 1.14 29.37 8.76
N GLU A 157 0.76 28.60 9.79
CA GLU A 157 0.93 29.02 11.17
C GLU A 157 2.40 29.01 11.58
N LEU A 158 3.14 27.95 11.24
CA LEU A 158 4.58 27.85 11.51
C LEU A 158 5.38 29.00 10.87
N GLN A 159 5.12 29.32 9.59
CA GLN A 159 5.80 30.39 8.89
C GLN A 159 5.48 31.77 9.49
N ARG A 160 4.23 32.01 9.93
CA ARG A 160 3.86 33.22 10.69
C ARG A 160 4.50 33.28 12.09
N ARG A 161 4.82 32.14 12.68
CA ARG A 161 5.41 31.98 14.03
C ARG A 161 6.90 31.57 13.98
N ALA A 162 7.58 31.78 12.85
CA ALA A 162 8.94 31.29 12.61
C ALA A 162 9.98 31.79 13.64
N SER A 163 9.77 32.98 14.21
CA SER A 163 10.60 33.52 15.29
C SER A 163 10.45 32.76 16.61
N GLU A 164 9.30 32.13 16.87
CA GLU A 164 9.06 31.29 18.06
C GLU A 164 9.65 29.88 17.90
N ALA A 165 9.80 29.39 16.67
CA ALA A 165 10.19 28.01 16.36
C ALA A 165 11.68 27.72 16.58
N ARG A 166 12.53 28.75 16.53
CA ARG A 166 13.98 28.62 16.61
C ARG A 166 14.42 27.98 17.93
N GLY A 167 15.12 26.84 17.84
CA GLY A 167 15.59 26.09 19.01
C GLY A 167 14.52 25.27 19.73
N LYS A 168 13.32 25.12 19.17
CA LYS A 168 12.21 24.34 19.74
C LYS A 168 11.96 23.04 18.99
N ILE A 169 11.16 22.15 19.59
CA ILE A 169 10.53 21.02 18.90
C ILE A 169 9.18 21.50 18.36
N VAL A 170 8.92 21.32 17.06
CA VAL A 170 7.64 21.73 16.45
C VAL A 170 6.65 20.57 16.49
N VAL A 171 5.51 20.74 17.18
CA VAL A 171 4.39 19.79 17.15
C VAL A 171 3.35 20.28 16.13
N TYR A 172 3.10 19.50 15.08
CA TYR A 172 2.04 19.75 14.11
C TYR A 172 0.75 19.04 14.53
N ASN A 173 -0.18 19.76 15.15
CA ASN A 173 -1.53 19.29 15.45
C ASN A 173 -2.51 19.64 14.30
N GLN A 174 -2.18 19.26 13.07
CA GLN A 174 -3.12 19.35 11.93
C GLN A 174 -4.23 18.30 12.12
N PRO A 175 -5.52 18.68 12.17
CA PRO A 175 -6.62 17.71 12.18
C PRO A 175 -6.64 16.88 10.89
N TYR A 176 -7.02 15.60 11.01
CA TYR A 176 -7.22 14.73 9.84
C TYR A 176 -8.42 15.22 9.02
N ILE A 177 -8.23 15.38 7.71
CA ILE A 177 -9.29 15.75 6.75
C ILE A 177 -9.55 14.56 5.83
N ASN A 178 -8.51 14.11 5.16
CA ASN A 178 -8.36 12.83 4.47
C ASN A 178 -6.84 12.57 4.32
N TYR A 179 -6.45 11.35 3.96
CA TYR A 179 -5.04 10.97 3.87
C TYR A 179 -4.26 11.89 2.93
N SER A 180 -4.73 12.09 1.69
CA SER A 180 -4.03 12.90 0.68
C SER A 180 -3.82 14.37 1.06
N LYS A 181 -4.69 14.99 1.88
CA LYS A 181 -4.46 16.36 2.40
C LYS A 181 -3.64 16.39 3.67
N THR A 182 -3.75 15.41 4.56
CA THR A 182 -3.06 15.43 5.86
C THR A 182 -1.65 14.82 5.80
N VAL A 183 -1.37 13.91 4.85
CA VAL A 183 -0.08 13.21 4.72
C VAL A 183 1.12 14.15 4.48
N GLN A 184 0.91 15.33 3.88
CA GLN A 184 1.97 16.33 3.66
C GLN A 184 2.72 16.71 4.95
N TYR A 185 2.05 16.67 6.11
CA TYR A 185 2.68 16.96 7.40
C TYR A 185 3.64 15.86 7.86
N ARG A 186 3.37 14.59 7.49
CA ARG A 186 4.32 13.49 7.65
C ARG A 186 5.49 13.66 6.68
N THR A 187 5.20 13.86 5.40
CA THR A 187 6.21 13.88 4.34
C THR A 187 7.19 15.06 4.48
N GLN A 188 6.69 16.27 4.77
CA GLN A 188 7.45 17.52 4.68
C GLN A 188 7.65 18.24 6.03
N GLY A 189 7.07 17.74 7.13
CA GLY A 189 7.11 18.40 8.43
C GLY A 189 8.50 18.54 9.06
N ALA A 190 9.48 17.71 8.68
CA ALA A 190 10.88 17.92 9.07
C ALA A 190 11.50 19.13 8.34
N VAL A 191 11.24 19.23 7.04
CA VAL A 191 11.78 20.28 6.16
C VAL A 191 11.23 21.66 6.53
N GLU A 192 9.92 21.79 6.74
CA GLU A 192 9.31 23.07 7.12
C GLU A 192 9.72 23.54 8.52
N ALA A 193 9.86 22.62 9.48
CA ALA A 193 10.39 22.94 10.81
C ALA A 193 11.88 23.31 10.77
N ALA A 194 12.69 22.63 9.96
CA ALA A 194 14.11 22.96 9.79
C ALA A 194 14.34 24.33 9.13
N LYS A 195 13.52 24.71 8.14
CA LYS A 195 13.57 26.03 7.47
C LYS A 195 13.45 27.21 8.44
N VAL A 196 12.69 27.06 9.53
CA VAL A 196 12.52 28.08 10.59
C VAL A 196 13.49 27.91 11.77
N GLY A 197 14.33 26.88 11.76
CA GLY A 197 15.37 26.63 12.77
C GLY A 197 14.91 25.83 14.00
N ALA A 198 13.88 24.98 13.85
CA ALA A 198 13.53 23.98 14.87
C ALA A 198 14.63 22.92 15.01
N LEU A 199 14.63 22.18 16.13
CA LEU A 199 15.60 21.11 16.43
C LEU A 199 15.09 19.72 16.04
N ALA A 200 13.77 19.51 16.05
CA ALA A 200 13.06 18.32 15.61
C ALA A 200 11.59 18.67 15.34
N SER A 201 10.85 17.78 14.68
CA SER A 201 9.39 17.87 14.58
C SER A 201 8.66 16.62 15.06
N LEU A 202 7.45 16.81 15.55
CA LEU A 202 6.53 15.76 15.99
C LEU A 202 5.20 15.96 15.28
N ILE A 203 4.74 14.97 14.55
CA ILE A 203 3.56 15.06 13.69
C ILE A 203 2.38 14.38 14.39
N ARG A 204 1.21 15.01 14.44
CA ARG A 204 -0.03 14.27 14.76
C ARG A 204 -0.21 13.16 13.73
N SER A 205 -0.39 11.93 14.21
CA SER A 205 -0.56 10.76 13.34
C SER A 205 -1.66 10.98 12.28
N VAL A 206 -1.34 10.60 11.05
CA VAL A 206 -2.18 10.81 9.85
C VAL A 206 -3.28 9.73 9.80
N ALA A 207 -4.19 9.77 10.76
CA ALA A 207 -5.20 8.74 11.00
C ALA A 207 -6.59 9.35 11.21
N SER A 208 -7.63 8.65 10.73
CA SER A 208 -9.05 9.03 10.90
C SER A 208 -9.58 8.75 12.31
N PHE A 209 -8.87 7.92 13.08
CA PHE A 209 -9.18 7.50 14.45
C PHE A 209 -7.87 7.18 15.18
N SER A 210 -7.87 7.17 16.51
CA SER A 210 -6.77 6.57 17.29
C SER A 210 -7.27 6.06 18.63
N ILE A 211 -6.52 5.10 19.17
CA ILE A 211 -6.64 4.55 20.53
C ILE A 211 -5.24 4.50 21.15
N TYR A 212 -4.61 5.66 21.25
CA TYR A 212 -3.23 5.85 21.68
C TYR A 212 -2.19 5.13 20.79
N SER A 213 -2.48 5.00 19.49
CA SER A 213 -1.60 4.38 18.49
C SER A 213 -0.94 5.46 17.61
N PRO A 214 0.41 5.57 17.56
CA PRO A 214 1.12 6.39 16.59
C PRO A 214 1.20 5.68 15.22
N HIS A 215 1.24 6.45 14.13
CA HIS A 215 1.30 5.94 12.76
C HIS A 215 2.59 6.43 12.06
N THR A 216 3.47 5.52 11.65
CA THR A 216 4.72 5.83 10.93
C THR A 216 4.46 6.20 9.46
N GLY A 217 5.48 6.14 8.62
CA GLY A 217 5.42 6.30 7.18
C GLY A 217 6.63 7.06 6.64
N ILE A 218 6.74 7.13 5.32
CA ILE A 218 7.81 7.86 4.65
C ILE A 218 7.78 9.35 5.01
N GLN A 219 8.97 9.92 5.24
CA GLN A 219 9.24 11.36 5.20
C GLN A 219 10.39 11.67 4.25
N GLU A 220 10.47 12.92 3.78
CA GLU A 220 11.45 13.37 2.79
C GLU A 220 12.28 14.54 3.34
N TYR A 221 13.58 14.53 3.07
CA TYR A 221 14.46 15.67 3.31
C TYR A 221 14.74 16.42 2.01
N GLN A 222 14.74 17.76 2.08
CA GLN A 222 15.07 18.63 0.96
C GLN A 222 16.56 19.01 0.97
N ASP A 223 17.21 18.95 -0.18
CA ASP A 223 18.59 19.44 -0.33
C ASP A 223 18.73 20.92 0.04
N GLY A 224 19.86 21.25 0.68
CA GLY A 224 20.13 22.58 1.23
C GLY A 224 19.42 22.92 2.54
N VAL A 225 18.48 22.09 3.01
CA VAL A 225 17.80 22.24 4.30
C VAL A 225 18.46 21.34 5.35
N PRO A 226 18.72 21.82 6.58
CA PRO A 226 19.24 20.97 7.65
C PRO A 226 18.32 19.78 7.94
N LYS A 227 18.87 18.56 7.99
CA LYS A 227 18.12 17.38 8.43
C LYS A 227 17.92 17.43 9.95
N ILE A 228 16.68 17.23 10.40
CA ILE A 228 16.30 17.16 11.81
C ILE A 228 15.52 15.86 12.10
N PRO A 229 15.59 15.30 13.32
CA PRO A 229 14.77 14.14 13.69
C PRO A 229 13.27 14.44 13.59
N THR A 230 12.48 13.46 13.18
CA THR A 230 11.02 13.58 13.09
C THR A 230 10.29 12.27 13.37
N ALA A 231 9.18 12.38 14.10
CA ALA A 231 8.35 11.25 14.50
C ALA A 231 6.87 11.61 14.45
N CYS A 232 6.00 10.63 14.17
CA CYS A 232 4.59 10.74 14.50
C CYS A 232 4.37 10.49 16.01
N ILE A 233 3.34 11.15 16.55
CA ILE A 233 2.83 10.97 17.91
C ILE A 233 1.33 10.68 17.86
N THR A 234 0.77 10.17 18.95
CA THR A 234 -0.67 9.91 19.06
C THR A 234 -1.50 11.18 18.86
N VAL A 235 -2.76 11.00 18.45
CA VAL A 235 -3.72 12.10 18.32
C VAL A 235 -3.95 12.75 19.70
N GLU A 236 -4.03 11.93 20.73
CA GLU A 236 -4.31 12.30 22.11
C GLU A 236 -3.18 13.13 22.73
N ASP A 237 -1.91 12.78 22.49
CA ASP A 237 -0.75 13.56 22.94
C ASP A 237 -0.64 14.89 22.17
N ALA A 238 -0.85 14.88 20.86
CA ALA A 238 -0.85 16.10 20.05
C ALA A 238 -1.93 17.10 20.49
N GLU A 239 -3.16 16.62 20.71
CA GLU A 239 -4.26 17.47 21.19
C GLU A 239 -4.11 17.86 22.67
N MET A 240 -3.53 17.01 23.52
CA MET A 240 -3.18 17.37 24.89
C MET A 240 -2.21 18.56 24.89
N MET A 241 -1.14 18.48 24.11
CA MET A 241 -0.17 19.58 23.99
C MET A 241 -0.80 20.83 23.39
N SER A 242 -1.68 20.68 22.39
CA SER A 242 -2.44 21.81 21.83
C SER A 242 -3.31 22.52 22.88
N ARG A 243 -3.98 21.76 23.77
CA ARG A 243 -4.75 22.33 24.89
C ARG A 243 -3.86 22.96 25.96
N MET A 244 -2.67 22.42 26.21
CA MET A 244 -1.71 23.02 27.14
C MET A 244 -1.15 24.34 26.60
N ALA A 245 -0.68 24.37 25.35
CA ALA A 245 -0.16 25.56 24.68
C ALA A 245 -1.21 26.68 24.56
N ALA A 246 -2.46 26.34 24.25
CA ALA A 246 -3.56 27.31 24.21
C ALA A 246 -3.87 27.98 25.57
N ASN A 247 -3.52 27.31 26.68
CA ASN A 247 -3.62 27.85 28.04
C ASN A 247 -2.32 28.55 28.50
N GLY A 248 -1.36 28.79 27.60
CA GLY A 248 -0.07 29.42 27.92
C GLY A 248 0.87 28.54 28.75
N ILE A 249 0.60 27.23 28.85
CA ILE A 249 1.40 26.30 29.64
C ILE A 249 2.66 25.93 28.85
N LYS A 250 3.84 26.18 29.42
CA LYS A 250 5.12 25.74 28.86
C LYS A 250 5.20 24.22 28.82
N ILE A 251 5.64 23.69 27.68
CA ILE A 251 5.81 22.26 27.42
C ILE A 251 7.28 22.03 27.05
N VAL A 252 7.93 21.07 27.70
CA VAL A 252 9.31 20.65 27.38
C VAL A 252 9.33 19.15 27.13
N ILE A 253 9.92 18.73 26.03
CA ILE A 253 10.09 17.31 25.65
C ILE A 253 11.58 16.96 25.62
N GLN A 254 11.91 15.78 26.14
CA GLN A 254 13.10 15.04 25.73
C GLN A 254 12.71 14.01 24.67
N LEU A 255 13.33 14.11 23.49
CA LEU A 255 13.24 13.19 22.37
C LEU A 255 14.56 12.42 22.24
N LYS A 256 14.47 11.11 22.05
CA LYS A 256 15.59 10.23 21.65
C LYS A 256 15.15 9.33 20.51
N MET A 257 15.97 9.23 19.48
CA MET A 257 15.79 8.33 18.34
C MET A 257 17.17 7.77 17.95
N ALA A 258 17.32 6.46 17.88
CA ALA A 258 18.58 5.81 17.47
C ALA A 258 18.67 5.56 15.95
N ALA A 259 17.76 6.16 15.17
CA ALA A 259 17.52 5.85 13.77
C ALA A 259 18.72 6.10 12.85
N LYS A 260 18.90 5.21 11.87
CA LYS A 260 20.05 5.21 10.94
C LYS A 260 19.61 4.88 9.51
N THR A 261 20.21 5.59 8.57
CA THR A 261 20.21 5.21 7.15
C THR A 261 21.56 4.59 6.81
N TYR A 262 21.53 3.45 6.14
CA TYR A 262 22.69 2.78 5.54
C TYR A 262 22.66 3.00 4.01
N PRO A 263 23.72 2.65 3.27
CA PRO A 263 23.60 2.55 1.81
C PRO A 263 22.50 1.57 1.42
N ASP A 264 21.85 1.80 0.28
CA ASP A 264 20.84 0.89 -0.27
C ASP A 264 21.38 -0.56 -0.37
N THR A 265 20.49 -1.53 -0.30
CA THR A 265 20.81 -2.96 -0.43
C THR A 265 20.17 -3.57 -1.67
N ASP A 266 20.68 -4.73 -2.09
CA ASP A 266 20.00 -5.60 -3.04
C ASP A 266 18.85 -6.32 -2.32
N SER A 267 17.76 -6.54 -3.03
CA SER A 267 16.61 -7.36 -2.66
C SER A 267 15.89 -7.81 -3.95
N PHE A 268 14.68 -8.38 -3.85
CA PHE A 268 13.99 -8.98 -4.99
C PHE A 268 12.49 -8.74 -5.02
N ASN A 269 11.98 -8.35 -6.19
CA ASN A 269 10.57 -8.56 -6.52
C ASN A 269 10.35 -10.08 -6.72
N THR A 270 9.23 -10.61 -6.25
CA THR A 270 8.86 -12.01 -6.49
C THR A 270 7.84 -12.08 -7.63
N VAL A 271 8.12 -12.89 -8.64
CA VAL A 271 7.31 -12.97 -9.88
C VAL A 271 6.89 -14.41 -10.15
N ALA A 272 5.62 -14.60 -10.50
CA ALA A 272 5.07 -15.87 -10.94
C ALA A 272 4.05 -15.70 -12.07
N GLU A 273 3.97 -16.72 -12.92
CA GLU A 273 3.13 -16.74 -14.10
C GLU A 273 2.19 -17.95 -14.10
N ILE A 274 1.29 -17.93 -15.07
CA ILE A 274 0.65 -19.12 -15.64
C ILE A 274 1.14 -19.17 -17.13
N THR A 275 0.74 -20.08 -18.04
CA THR A 275 1.23 -20.04 -19.45
C THR A 275 0.17 -20.29 -20.53
N GLY A 276 0.06 -19.37 -21.50
CA GLY A 276 -1.11 -19.20 -22.37
C GLY A 276 -1.08 -19.96 -23.69
N SER A 277 -2.26 -20.11 -24.29
CA SER A 277 -2.49 -21.05 -25.41
C SER A 277 -2.64 -20.43 -26.80
N LYS A 278 -3.16 -19.19 -26.93
CA LYS A 278 -3.40 -18.53 -28.25
C LYS A 278 -2.49 -17.32 -28.45
N TYR A 279 -2.42 -16.46 -27.44
CA TYR A 279 -1.56 -15.28 -27.41
C TYR A 279 -0.74 -15.31 -26.12
N PRO A 280 0.40 -16.05 -26.08
CA PRO A 280 1.27 -16.07 -24.92
C PRO A 280 2.01 -14.73 -24.67
N GLU A 281 1.57 -13.64 -25.30
CA GLU A 281 2.16 -12.30 -25.23
C GLU A 281 1.28 -11.16 -24.59
N GLN A 282 0.18 -11.44 -23.85
CA GLN A 282 -0.81 -10.43 -23.34
C GLN A 282 -1.16 -10.65 -21.81
N VAL A 283 -1.55 -9.70 -20.88
CA VAL A 283 -1.78 -9.87 -19.38
C VAL A 283 -3.20 -9.55 -18.88
N VAL A 284 -3.53 -10.09 -17.70
CA VAL A 284 -3.88 -9.28 -16.51
C VAL A 284 -2.79 -9.37 -15.41
N LEU A 285 -2.08 -8.29 -15.10
CA LEU A 285 -1.15 -8.23 -13.97
C LEU A 285 -1.98 -8.04 -12.70
N VAL A 286 -1.73 -8.87 -11.68
CA VAL A 286 -2.19 -8.63 -10.31
C VAL A 286 -0.98 -8.40 -9.41
N SER A 287 -1.11 -7.51 -8.43
CA SER A 287 0.01 -7.06 -7.59
C SER A 287 -0.41 -6.63 -6.19
N GLY A 288 0.60 -6.40 -5.36
CA GLY A 288 0.55 -5.94 -3.97
C GLY A 288 1.97 -6.03 -3.39
N HIS A 289 2.35 -5.19 -2.43
CA HIS A 289 3.76 -5.13 -1.98
C HIS A 289 4.09 -6.15 -0.88
N LEU A 290 5.28 -6.74 -0.95
CA LEU A 290 5.71 -7.77 0.01
C LEU A 290 6.53 -7.20 1.17
N ASP A 291 6.92 -5.93 1.15
CA ASP A 291 7.40 -5.25 2.36
C ASP A 291 6.23 -4.72 3.22
N SER A 292 6.57 -4.08 4.34
CA SER A 292 5.62 -3.41 5.25
C SER A 292 6.39 -2.42 6.13
N TRP A 293 5.71 -1.58 6.90
CA TRP A 293 6.39 -0.90 8.00
C TRP A 293 6.93 -1.88 9.05
N ASP A 294 7.93 -1.43 9.80
CA ASP A 294 8.62 -2.18 10.87
C ASP A 294 7.81 -2.29 12.18
N VAL A 295 6.51 -2.02 12.12
CA VAL A 295 5.56 -2.06 13.24
C VAL A 295 4.30 -2.84 12.84
N GLY A 296 3.59 -3.38 13.84
CA GLY A 296 2.45 -4.27 13.59
C GLY A 296 2.92 -5.58 12.96
N GLN A 297 2.23 -6.03 11.92
CA GLN A 297 2.52 -7.24 11.15
C GLN A 297 2.60 -7.01 9.63
N GLY A 298 2.15 -5.87 9.11
CA GLY A 298 1.96 -5.68 7.66
C GLY A 298 0.86 -6.58 7.11
N ALA A 299 -0.23 -6.80 7.86
CA ALA A 299 -1.26 -7.79 7.52
C ALA A 299 -2.27 -7.23 6.53
N MET A 300 -2.66 -5.99 6.72
CA MET A 300 -3.52 -5.20 5.84
C MET A 300 -2.69 -4.43 4.79
N ASP A 301 -1.45 -4.08 5.12
CA ASP A 301 -0.60 -3.06 4.45
C ASP A 301 0.79 -3.68 4.15
N ASP A 302 1.01 -4.33 3.00
CA ASP A 302 0.02 -4.87 2.05
C ASP A 302 0.02 -6.41 2.06
N GLY A 303 -0.12 -7.01 3.25
CA GLY A 303 -0.33 -8.44 3.36
C GLY A 303 -1.64 -8.90 2.66
N GLY A 304 -2.67 -8.06 2.67
CA GLY A 304 -3.97 -8.35 2.08
C GLY A 304 -3.90 -8.46 0.56
N GLY A 305 -3.47 -7.40 -0.10
CA GLY A 305 -3.37 -7.29 -1.55
C GLY A 305 -2.40 -8.31 -2.15
N ALA A 306 -1.22 -8.47 -1.55
CA ALA A 306 -0.27 -9.50 -1.97
C ALA A 306 -0.88 -10.92 -1.91
N PHE A 307 -1.62 -11.26 -0.85
CA PHE A 307 -2.15 -12.62 -0.68
C PHE A 307 -3.44 -12.89 -1.47
N ILE A 308 -4.26 -11.89 -1.79
CA ILE A 308 -5.34 -12.07 -2.78
C ILE A 308 -4.81 -12.14 -4.22
N SER A 309 -3.70 -11.45 -4.54
CA SER A 309 -3.03 -11.56 -5.84
C SER A 309 -2.42 -12.95 -6.05
N TRP A 310 -1.76 -13.52 -5.04
CA TRP A 310 -1.33 -14.93 -5.07
C TRP A 310 -2.52 -15.89 -5.14
N GLU A 311 -3.57 -15.69 -4.35
CA GLU A 311 -4.75 -16.57 -4.38
C GLU A 311 -5.50 -16.49 -5.73
N ALA A 312 -5.51 -15.35 -6.41
CA ALA A 312 -6.10 -15.23 -7.75
C ALA A 312 -5.39 -16.13 -8.78
N LEU A 313 -4.05 -16.14 -8.80
CA LEU A 313 -3.29 -17.09 -9.62
C LEU A 313 -3.56 -18.54 -9.18
N SER A 314 -3.69 -18.79 -7.89
CA SER A 314 -3.93 -20.13 -7.34
C SER A 314 -5.30 -20.69 -7.76
N LEU A 315 -6.36 -19.87 -7.64
CA LEU A 315 -7.73 -20.18 -8.05
C LEU A 315 -7.83 -20.42 -9.55
N ILE A 316 -7.07 -19.68 -10.34
CA ILE A 316 -7.10 -19.80 -11.81
C ILE A 316 -6.24 -20.97 -12.28
N LYS A 317 -5.10 -21.27 -11.65
CA LYS A 317 -4.33 -22.49 -11.95
C LYS A 317 -5.04 -23.77 -11.49
N ASP A 318 -5.90 -23.67 -10.47
CA ASP A 318 -6.89 -24.71 -10.11
C ASP A 318 -7.89 -25.00 -11.27
N LEU A 319 -7.87 -24.23 -12.38
CA LEU A 319 -8.82 -24.28 -13.50
C LEU A 319 -8.19 -24.25 -14.93
N VAL A 320 -7.29 -23.31 -15.30
CA VAL A 320 -6.84 -23.01 -16.69
C VAL A 320 -5.44 -22.33 -16.80
N ASN A 321 -4.91 -22.03 -18.02
CA ASN A 321 -3.51 -21.58 -18.29
C ASN A 321 -3.37 -20.39 -19.32
N VAL A 322 -2.44 -19.42 -19.10
CA VAL A 322 -2.48 -17.99 -19.60
C VAL A 322 -1.05 -17.27 -19.64
N SER A 323 -0.48 -16.53 -20.69
CA SER A 323 0.79 -15.66 -20.69
C SER A 323 0.95 -14.31 -21.55
N ASN A 324 1.93 -13.41 -21.17
CA ASN A 324 2.40 -11.97 -21.41
C ASN A 324 1.67 -10.58 -21.08
N TYR A 325 1.54 -9.49 -21.92
CA TYR A 325 1.06 -8.07 -21.53
C TYR A 325 -0.29 -7.34 -22.02
N SER A 326 -1.27 -6.92 -21.14
CA SER A 326 -2.62 -6.27 -21.46
C SER A 326 -3.34 -5.36 -20.38
N LEU A 327 -3.70 -5.81 -19.15
CA LEU A 327 -4.31 -5.02 -18.03
C LEU A 327 -3.39 -5.04 -16.78
N VAL A 328 -3.47 -4.06 -15.87
CA VAL A 328 -2.79 -4.09 -14.55
C VAL A 328 -3.73 -3.81 -13.36
N MET A 329 -3.54 -4.49 -12.23
CA MET A 329 -4.37 -4.34 -11.02
C MET A 329 -3.56 -4.47 -9.71
N GLU A 330 -3.93 -3.70 -8.69
CA GLU A 330 -3.23 -3.61 -7.39
C GLU A 330 -4.21 -3.39 -6.23
N SER A 331 -3.89 -3.85 -5.02
CA SER A 331 -4.78 -3.80 -3.85
C SER A 331 -4.13 -3.20 -2.59
N ASP A 332 -3.27 -2.19 -2.81
CA ASP A 332 -2.50 -1.37 -1.83
C ASP A 332 -3.40 -0.47 -0.92
N ALA A 333 -4.52 -1.01 -0.46
CA ALA A 333 -5.52 -0.29 0.34
C ALA A 333 -6.24 -1.22 1.35
N GLY A 334 -5.68 -2.41 1.60
CA GLY A 334 -6.29 -3.46 2.40
C GLY A 334 -7.27 -4.34 1.59
N THR A 335 -7.98 -5.18 2.32
CA THR A 335 -8.98 -6.11 1.76
C THR A 335 -10.17 -6.26 2.72
N PHE A 336 -10.78 -5.15 3.15
CA PHE A 336 -12.13 -5.19 3.69
C PHE A 336 -13.13 -5.50 2.56
N LEU A 337 -14.43 -5.58 2.85
CA LEU A 337 -15.44 -6.03 1.89
C LEU A 337 -15.53 -5.05 0.69
N PRO A 338 -14.99 -5.41 -0.50
CA PRO A 338 -14.94 -4.49 -1.62
C PRO A 338 -16.34 -4.30 -2.18
N THR A 339 -16.65 -3.10 -2.66
CA THR A 339 -17.98 -2.79 -3.24
C THR A 339 -17.98 -2.73 -4.76
N GLY A 340 -16.81 -2.87 -5.38
CA GLY A 340 -16.56 -2.84 -6.82
C GLY A 340 -15.07 -2.71 -7.13
N LEU A 341 -14.75 -2.14 -8.29
CA LEU A 341 -13.42 -1.66 -8.65
C LEU A 341 -13.40 -0.14 -8.83
N GLN A 342 -12.25 0.47 -8.55
CA GLN A 342 -11.85 1.72 -9.18
C GLN A 342 -11.10 1.39 -10.48
N PHE A 343 -11.32 2.15 -11.55
CA PHE A 343 -10.78 1.86 -12.88
C PHE A 343 -10.26 3.11 -13.59
N THR A 344 -9.11 3.00 -14.24
CA THR A 344 -8.49 4.04 -15.06
C THR A 344 -8.23 3.49 -16.47
N GLY A 345 -8.81 4.13 -17.48
CA GLY A 345 -8.70 3.73 -18.88
C GLY A 345 -9.66 4.49 -19.79
N SER A 346 -9.64 4.19 -21.09
CA SER A 346 -10.57 4.77 -22.06
C SER A 346 -12.04 4.46 -21.73
N GLU A 347 -12.98 5.28 -22.22
CA GLU A 347 -14.43 5.05 -22.00
C GLU A 347 -14.90 3.70 -22.55
N LYS A 348 -14.32 3.23 -23.67
CA LYS A 348 -14.62 1.89 -24.22
C LYS A 348 -14.09 0.80 -23.29
N ALA A 349 -12.90 0.95 -22.71
CA ALA A 349 -12.37 -0.03 -21.75
C ALA A 349 -13.18 -0.05 -20.44
N ARG A 350 -13.64 1.11 -19.95
CA ARG A 350 -14.52 1.19 -18.78
C ARG A 350 -15.88 0.52 -19.03
N ALA A 351 -16.51 0.79 -20.19
CA ALA A 351 -17.75 0.12 -20.57
C ALA A 351 -17.59 -1.41 -20.71
N ILE A 352 -16.43 -1.89 -21.13
CA ILE A 352 -16.11 -3.33 -21.12
C ILE A 352 -15.94 -3.85 -19.68
N MET A 353 -15.27 -3.10 -18.79
CA MET A 353 -15.09 -3.48 -17.38
C MET A 353 -16.42 -3.51 -16.62
N GLU A 354 -17.35 -2.59 -16.89
CA GLU A 354 -18.72 -2.59 -16.34
C GLU A 354 -19.47 -3.90 -16.67
N GLU A 355 -19.28 -4.44 -17.87
CA GLU A 355 -19.85 -5.73 -18.29
C GLU A 355 -19.13 -6.92 -17.62
N VAL A 356 -17.79 -6.89 -17.49
CA VAL A 356 -17.03 -7.92 -16.75
C VAL A 356 -17.46 -7.98 -15.29
N MET A 357 -17.60 -6.82 -14.63
CA MET A 357 -18.06 -6.72 -13.25
C MET A 357 -19.51 -7.19 -13.06
N SER A 358 -20.35 -7.18 -14.10
CA SER A 358 -21.71 -7.74 -14.02
C SER A 358 -21.73 -9.24 -13.66
N LEU A 359 -20.66 -9.97 -13.98
CA LEU A 359 -20.51 -11.40 -13.66
C LEU A 359 -20.38 -11.65 -12.14
N LEU A 360 -20.02 -10.63 -11.36
CA LEU A 360 -19.90 -10.67 -9.90
C LEU A 360 -21.21 -10.31 -9.17
N GLN A 361 -22.33 -10.16 -9.90
CA GLN A 361 -23.67 -9.98 -9.32
C GLN A 361 -24.07 -11.06 -8.29
N PRO A 362 -23.63 -12.34 -8.35
CA PRO A 362 -23.88 -13.31 -7.27
C PRO A 362 -23.26 -12.92 -5.91
N LEU A 363 -22.25 -12.05 -5.89
CA LEU A 363 -21.66 -11.47 -4.68
C LEU A 363 -22.17 -10.04 -4.40
N ASN A 364 -23.00 -9.47 -5.29
CA ASN A 364 -23.44 -8.06 -5.28
C ASN A 364 -22.27 -7.04 -5.33
N ILE A 365 -21.13 -7.43 -5.91
CA ILE A 365 -19.93 -6.58 -6.04
C ILE A 365 -19.74 -6.20 -7.52
N THR A 366 -20.48 -5.18 -7.99
CA THR A 366 -20.60 -4.87 -9.43
C THR A 366 -20.28 -3.43 -9.81
N GLN A 367 -19.88 -2.57 -8.87
CA GLN A 367 -19.57 -1.17 -9.17
C GLN A 367 -18.25 -1.02 -9.94
N VAL A 368 -18.21 -0.06 -10.86
CA VAL A 368 -16.99 0.47 -11.47
C VAL A 368 -17.00 1.98 -11.29
N LEU A 369 -16.05 2.51 -10.53
CA LEU A 369 -15.81 3.95 -10.40
C LEU A 369 -14.57 4.36 -11.20
N SER A 370 -14.45 5.64 -11.53
CA SER A 370 -13.25 6.19 -12.17
C SER A 370 -12.12 6.41 -11.17
N HIS A 371 -10.89 6.53 -11.68
CA HIS A 371 -9.64 6.74 -10.93
C HIS A 371 -9.18 5.49 -10.17
N GLY A 372 -9.01 4.38 -10.88
CA GLY A 372 -8.22 3.25 -10.38
C GLY A 372 -6.77 3.69 -10.18
N GLU A 373 -6.29 3.58 -8.94
CA GLU A 373 -4.95 3.93 -8.49
C GLU A 373 -4.27 2.76 -7.75
N GLY A 374 -2.95 2.75 -7.73
CA GLY A 374 -2.10 1.77 -7.06
C GLY A 374 -0.64 2.24 -7.16
N THR A 375 0.17 1.97 -6.14
CA THR A 375 1.52 2.53 -6.00
C THR A 375 2.50 1.88 -6.98
N ASP A 376 2.51 0.55 -7.05
CA ASP A 376 3.36 -0.22 -7.97
C ASP A 376 2.88 -0.12 -9.43
N ILE A 377 1.57 -0.08 -9.70
CA ILE A 377 1.04 -0.13 -11.08
C ILE A 377 1.03 1.22 -11.82
N ASN A 378 1.23 2.32 -11.10
CA ASN A 378 1.07 3.70 -11.60
C ASN A 378 1.83 3.98 -12.91
N PHE A 379 3.04 3.42 -13.09
CA PHE A 379 3.86 3.70 -14.27
C PHE A 379 3.32 3.04 -15.55
N TRP A 380 2.63 1.89 -15.48
CA TRP A 380 1.90 1.34 -16.63
C TRP A 380 0.64 2.15 -16.94
N ILE A 381 -0.06 2.66 -15.92
CA ILE A 381 -1.22 3.54 -16.09
C ILE A 381 -0.82 4.83 -16.82
N GLN A 382 0.29 5.46 -16.41
CA GLN A 382 0.87 6.62 -17.09
C GLN A 382 1.34 6.30 -18.53
N ALA A 383 1.67 5.05 -18.82
CA ALA A 383 1.97 4.55 -20.17
C ALA A 383 0.70 4.13 -20.97
N GLY A 384 -0.50 4.47 -20.50
CA GLY A 384 -1.78 4.25 -21.19
C GLY A 384 -2.34 2.83 -21.07
N VAL A 385 -1.75 1.97 -20.25
CA VAL A 385 -2.33 0.65 -19.93
C VAL A 385 -3.51 0.84 -18.98
N PRO A 386 -4.67 0.20 -19.20
CA PRO A 386 -5.77 0.23 -18.24
C PRO A 386 -5.31 -0.29 -16.87
N GLY A 387 -5.76 0.37 -15.80
CA GLY A 387 -5.43 0.05 -14.41
C GLY A 387 -6.67 -0.09 -13.54
N ALA A 388 -6.63 -0.95 -12.52
CA ALA A 388 -7.73 -1.10 -11.56
C ALA A 388 -7.26 -1.39 -10.12
N SER A 389 -8.10 -1.09 -9.15
CA SER A 389 -7.92 -1.44 -7.74
C SER A 389 -9.25 -1.73 -7.04
N LEU A 390 -9.21 -2.40 -5.89
CA LEU A 390 -10.41 -2.70 -5.11
C LEU A 390 -11.06 -1.41 -4.59
N LEU A 391 -12.37 -1.28 -4.75
CA LEU A 391 -13.15 -0.18 -4.15
C LEU A 391 -13.51 -0.54 -2.71
N ASP A 392 -12.57 -0.26 -1.79
CA ASP A 392 -12.61 -0.70 -0.39
C ASP A 392 -12.94 0.43 0.63
N ASP A 393 -13.19 0.05 1.89
CA ASP A 393 -13.51 0.97 3.00
C ASP A 393 -12.26 1.65 3.59
N LEU A 394 -11.74 2.61 2.83
CA LEU A 394 -10.60 3.45 3.21
C LEU A 394 -10.79 4.20 4.54
N TYR A 395 -12.02 4.37 5.06
CA TYR A 395 -12.22 5.02 6.35
C TYR A 395 -11.69 4.16 7.51
N LYS A 396 -11.85 2.83 7.43
CA LYS A 396 -11.26 1.88 8.38
C LYS A 396 -9.76 1.66 8.15
N TYR A 397 -9.29 1.70 6.91
CA TYR A 397 -7.87 1.52 6.57
C TYR A 397 -6.96 2.46 7.40
N PHE A 398 -7.29 3.75 7.40
CA PHE A 398 -6.57 4.78 8.16
C PHE A 398 -6.84 4.78 9.69
N PHE A 399 -7.45 3.73 10.25
CA PHE A 399 -7.41 3.43 11.68
C PHE A 399 -6.17 2.61 12.07
N PHE A 400 -5.58 1.88 11.12
CA PHE A 400 -4.55 0.86 11.39
C PHE A 400 -3.28 0.99 10.55
N HIS A 401 -3.39 1.45 9.29
CA HIS A 401 -2.28 1.57 8.33
C HIS A 401 -1.07 2.31 8.95
N HIS A 402 0.14 1.82 8.65
CA HIS A 402 1.40 2.25 9.26
C HIS A 402 1.45 2.23 10.82
N SER A 403 0.69 1.39 11.54
CA SER A 403 0.72 1.38 13.02
C SER A 403 0.80 -0.03 13.62
N HIS A 404 1.04 -0.12 14.93
CA HIS A 404 0.98 -1.38 15.67
C HIS A 404 -0.39 -2.09 15.63
N GLY A 405 -1.46 -1.41 15.20
CA GLY A 405 -2.78 -2.00 15.02
C GLY A 405 -2.92 -2.88 13.77
N ASP A 406 -2.08 -2.67 12.75
CA ASP A 406 -2.09 -3.52 11.55
C ASP A 406 -1.61 -4.94 11.90
N THR A 407 -2.56 -5.87 11.97
CA THR A 407 -2.41 -7.24 12.45
C THR A 407 -3.51 -8.13 11.86
N MET A 408 -3.37 -9.44 11.94
CA MET A 408 -4.44 -10.37 11.54
C MET A 408 -5.79 -10.15 12.24
N THR A 409 -5.83 -9.36 13.32
CA THR A 409 -7.08 -9.02 14.03
C THR A 409 -7.98 -8.03 13.27
N VAL A 410 -7.46 -7.29 12.27
CA VAL A 410 -8.26 -6.39 11.42
C VAL A 410 -8.74 -7.04 10.12
N MET A 411 -8.19 -8.22 9.78
CA MET A 411 -8.51 -8.98 8.58
C MET A 411 -9.70 -9.90 8.82
N ASP A 412 -10.64 -9.99 7.86
CA ASP A 412 -11.77 -10.92 7.89
C ASP A 412 -11.61 -11.97 6.78
N PRO A 413 -11.57 -13.28 7.09
CA PRO A 413 -11.37 -14.33 6.10
C PRO A 413 -12.45 -14.35 5.01
N LYS A 414 -13.70 -13.97 5.33
CA LYS A 414 -14.79 -13.91 4.35
C LYS A 414 -14.62 -12.74 3.39
N GLN A 415 -14.10 -11.60 3.88
CA GLN A 415 -13.83 -10.42 3.07
C GLN A 415 -12.65 -10.71 2.13
N MET A 416 -11.59 -11.37 2.62
CA MET A 416 -10.49 -11.89 1.78
C MET A 416 -10.95 -12.92 0.74
N ASN A 417 -11.92 -13.80 1.06
CA ASN A 417 -12.49 -14.74 0.08
C ASN A 417 -13.26 -14.04 -1.03
N VAL A 418 -14.05 -13.01 -0.70
CA VAL A 418 -14.78 -12.18 -1.68
C VAL A 418 -13.79 -11.38 -2.53
N ALA A 419 -12.78 -10.76 -1.92
CA ALA A 419 -11.74 -10.02 -2.62
C ALA A 419 -10.98 -10.93 -3.61
N ALA A 420 -10.48 -12.09 -3.17
CA ALA A 420 -9.83 -13.07 -4.04
C ALA A 420 -10.75 -13.58 -5.17
N ALA A 421 -12.05 -13.76 -4.91
CA ALA A 421 -13.02 -14.12 -5.95
C ALA A 421 -13.22 -13.02 -7.00
N VAL A 422 -13.35 -11.76 -6.59
CA VAL A 422 -13.42 -10.58 -7.49
C VAL A 422 -12.16 -10.51 -8.35
N TRP A 423 -10.99 -10.57 -7.69
CA TRP A 423 -9.68 -10.50 -8.31
C TRP A 423 -9.48 -11.62 -9.35
N ALA A 424 -9.85 -12.85 -9.00
CA ALA A 424 -9.76 -14.00 -9.88
C ALA A 424 -10.75 -13.95 -11.06
N VAL A 425 -12.00 -13.52 -10.86
CA VAL A 425 -12.98 -13.41 -11.95
C VAL A 425 -12.55 -12.35 -12.96
N VAL A 426 -12.17 -11.15 -12.50
CA VAL A 426 -11.75 -10.06 -13.40
C VAL A 426 -10.47 -10.43 -14.13
N SER A 427 -9.49 -11.01 -13.43
CA SER A 427 -8.24 -11.46 -14.04
C SER A 427 -8.49 -12.57 -15.06
N TYR A 428 -9.32 -13.57 -14.75
CA TYR A 428 -9.63 -14.64 -15.69
C TYR A 428 -10.33 -14.12 -16.94
N VAL A 429 -11.39 -13.32 -16.78
CA VAL A 429 -12.24 -12.89 -17.89
C VAL A 429 -11.49 -11.96 -18.83
N VAL A 430 -10.83 -10.93 -18.29
CA VAL A 430 -10.02 -10.03 -19.13
C VAL A 430 -8.84 -10.76 -19.75
N ALA A 431 -8.29 -11.81 -19.09
CA ALA A 431 -7.25 -12.64 -19.68
C ALA A 431 -7.77 -13.61 -20.76
N ASP A 432 -8.98 -14.15 -20.72
CA ASP A 432 -9.44 -15.13 -21.73
C ASP A 432 -10.11 -14.51 -22.97
N MET A 433 -10.62 -13.27 -22.89
CA MET A 433 -11.17 -12.49 -24.01
C MET A 433 -10.32 -12.50 -25.29
N GLU A 434 -10.93 -12.29 -26.47
CA GLU A 434 -10.21 -12.32 -27.74
C GLU A 434 -9.42 -11.04 -28.09
N GLU A 435 -9.94 -9.86 -27.74
CA GLU A 435 -9.27 -8.57 -27.91
C GLU A 435 -8.87 -7.99 -26.54
N MET A 436 -7.73 -7.31 -26.45
CA MET A 436 -7.28 -6.60 -25.23
C MET A 436 -8.20 -5.43 -24.88
N LEU A 437 -8.15 -4.97 -23.62
CA LEU A 437 -8.80 -3.73 -23.21
C LEU A 437 -8.23 -2.52 -24.00
N PRO A 438 -9.07 -1.64 -24.57
CA PRO A 438 -8.61 -0.47 -25.30
C PRO A 438 -7.82 0.51 -24.44
N ARG A 439 -6.54 0.69 -24.78
CA ARG A 439 -5.62 1.65 -24.13
C ARG A 439 -6.11 3.10 -24.26
N SER A 440 -5.59 3.94 -23.36
CA SER A 440 -5.89 5.38 -23.27
C SER A 440 -5.19 6.21 -24.34
#